data_AF-A0A1V1P7E6-F1
#
_entry.id   AF-A0A1V1P7E6-F1
#
_cell.length_a   1.000
_cell.length_b   1.000
_cell.length_c   1.000
_cell.angle_alpha   90.00
_cell.angle_beta   90.00
_cell.angle_gamma   90.00
#
_symmetry.space_group_name_H-M   'P 1'
#
loop_
_entity.id
_entity.type
_entity.pdbx_description
1 polymer ?
#
loop_
_entity_poly.entity_id
_entity_poly.type
_entity_poly.pdbx_seq_one_letter_code
_entity_poly.pdbx_strand_id
1 'polypeptide(L)'
;MKLEIFFLKSMRQVFMKNKSNDIQLTISLQKPGKSISSYQVVETSKEKIKTHCRKLIETINQSARQTDNQQVSSEWIKEIGQILCDELLPSTIKQALRSTKATCLILKLDDYLVDIPWELLCLNNQFLCQRFNMGRVVMTRQSIAETDERKEAGPKKLWILANPGGDLPGAASEGLQICDYMDDISENNIPIIADLDTNISIDKIKTNIRNSDFVHFAGHVTYHPRDPEQSGWKVSDNKLFSVRDVDKMAGSGKMPDLVFLNACQSARTEEWEWNDNARDDSSSLVNAYMRAGVKHYLGTTFEIMDEPGSRFAIMFYKNLLSGMSVGQSVKDARLALMNENPAASWAAYILYGDPAISYFGSNEPETNLIILEITTDKKRSSTSENSDTSQVWKILSLVTFGLTIIFALLFFLYLPG
;
A
#
# COMPACT_ATOMS: atom_id res chain seq x y z
N MET A 1 -17.30 -37.87 -34.21
CA MET A 1 -18.28 -36.75 -34.09
C MET A 1 -18.80 -36.46 -32.68
N LYS A 2 -19.65 -37.28 -32.02
CA LYS A 2 -20.18 -36.92 -30.67
C LYS A 2 -19.11 -36.94 -29.55
N LEU A 3 -18.10 -37.82 -29.61
CA LEU A 3 -16.99 -37.85 -28.65
C LEU A 3 -16.01 -36.67 -28.81
N GLU A 4 -15.67 -36.29 -30.04
CA GLU A 4 -14.76 -35.14 -30.32
C GLU A 4 -15.35 -33.80 -29.87
N ILE A 5 -16.67 -33.62 -30.04
CA ILE A 5 -17.36 -32.39 -29.59
C ILE A 5 -17.37 -32.31 -28.05
N PHE A 6 -17.50 -33.44 -27.34
CA PHE A 6 -17.43 -33.47 -25.88
C PHE A 6 -16.01 -33.18 -25.36
N PHE A 7 -14.98 -33.72 -26.02
CA PHE A 7 -13.58 -33.47 -25.68
C PHE A 7 -13.18 -32.00 -25.91
N LEU A 8 -13.60 -31.40 -27.04
CA LEU A 8 -13.39 -29.97 -27.32
C LEU A 8 -14.15 -29.05 -26.37
N LYS A 9 -15.36 -29.42 -25.92
CA LYS A 9 -16.12 -28.65 -24.91
C LYS A 9 -15.49 -28.73 -23.53
N SER A 10 -15.01 -29.92 -23.13
CA SER A 10 -14.29 -30.14 -21.87
C SER A 10 -12.95 -29.40 -21.86
N MET A 11 -12.15 -29.50 -22.94
CA MET A 11 -10.92 -28.71 -23.10
C MET A 11 -11.21 -27.21 -23.09
N ARG A 12 -12.25 -26.71 -23.79
CA ARG A 12 -12.63 -25.30 -23.71
C ARG A 12 -13.03 -24.89 -22.30
N GLN A 13 -13.78 -25.71 -21.57
CA GLN A 13 -14.14 -25.42 -20.18
C GLN A 13 -12.92 -25.40 -19.27
N VAL A 14 -11.98 -26.32 -19.41
CA VAL A 14 -10.72 -26.35 -18.66
C VAL A 14 -9.80 -25.17 -19.02
N PHE A 15 -9.67 -24.85 -20.32
CA PHE A 15 -8.92 -23.67 -20.78
C PHE A 15 -9.57 -22.35 -20.34
N MET A 16 -10.91 -22.26 -20.33
CA MET A 16 -11.63 -21.08 -19.84
C MET A 16 -11.56 -20.98 -18.31
N LYS A 17 -11.55 -22.11 -17.57
CA LYS A 17 -11.33 -22.13 -16.11
C LYS A 17 -9.91 -21.67 -15.75
N ASN A 18 -8.90 -22.06 -16.55
CA ASN A 18 -7.52 -21.58 -16.36
C ASN A 18 -7.38 -20.08 -16.66
N LYS A 19 -7.99 -19.57 -17.73
CA LYS A 19 -7.97 -18.12 -18.04
C LYS A 19 -8.59 -17.23 -16.95
N SER A 20 -9.53 -17.74 -16.16
CA SER A 20 -10.12 -17.00 -15.03
C SER A 20 -9.15 -16.80 -13.87
N ASN A 21 -8.12 -17.64 -13.77
CA ASN A 21 -7.17 -17.64 -12.66
C ASN A 21 -5.84 -16.94 -13.00
N ASP A 22 -5.61 -16.67 -14.29
CA ASP A 22 -4.43 -15.96 -14.74
C ASP A 22 -4.62 -14.44 -14.61
N ILE A 23 -3.52 -13.75 -14.38
CA ILE A 23 -3.41 -12.31 -14.38
C ILE A 23 -2.34 -11.87 -15.36
N GLN A 24 -2.67 -10.81 -16.09
CA GLN A 24 -1.75 -10.12 -16.95
C GLN A 24 -1.24 -8.87 -16.25
N LEU A 25 0.08 -8.81 -16.05
CA LEU A 25 0.79 -7.70 -15.43
C LEU A 25 1.56 -6.94 -16.50
N THR A 26 1.25 -5.65 -16.64
CA THR A 26 2.06 -4.72 -17.42
C THR A 26 3.06 -4.05 -16.49
N ILE A 27 4.35 -4.24 -16.76
CA ILE A 27 5.47 -3.79 -15.93
C ILE A 27 6.34 -2.83 -16.74
N SER A 28 6.57 -1.63 -16.21
CA SER A 28 7.47 -0.64 -16.80
C SER A 28 8.50 -0.17 -15.78
N LEU A 29 9.76 -0.06 -16.20
CA LEU A 29 10.82 0.52 -15.40
C LEU A 29 11.21 1.88 -16.00
N GLN A 30 11.06 2.93 -15.21
CA GLN A 30 11.23 4.32 -15.62
C GLN A 30 12.34 4.99 -14.82
N LYS A 31 13.02 5.94 -15.47
CA LYS A 31 13.95 6.87 -14.83
C LYS A 31 13.36 8.28 -14.96
N PRO A 32 13.31 9.08 -13.88
CA PRO A 32 12.88 10.46 -13.97
C PRO A 32 13.60 11.22 -15.10
N GLY A 33 12.89 12.11 -15.79
CA GLY A 33 13.42 12.92 -16.88
C GLY A 33 13.66 12.21 -18.22
N LYS A 34 13.26 10.94 -18.40
CA LYS A 34 13.28 10.25 -19.70
C LYS A 34 11.93 10.31 -20.39
N SER A 35 11.91 10.73 -21.65
CA SER A 35 10.67 10.89 -22.45
C SER A 35 10.11 9.58 -23.03
N ILE A 36 10.81 8.45 -22.88
CA ILE A 36 10.39 7.15 -23.40
C ILE A 36 10.62 6.10 -22.31
N SER A 37 9.62 5.26 -22.08
CA SER A 37 9.70 4.06 -21.24
C SER A 37 9.26 2.83 -22.04
N SER A 38 9.94 1.70 -21.83
CA SER A 38 9.49 0.41 -22.33
C SER A 38 8.64 -0.29 -21.26
N TYR A 39 7.63 -1.04 -21.69
CA TYR A 39 6.87 -1.92 -20.82
C TYR A 39 6.97 -3.37 -21.30
N GLN A 40 6.72 -4.30 -20.39
CA GLN A 40 6.66 -5.73 -20.66
C GLN A 40 5.42 -6.32 -20.03
N VAL A 41 4.95 -7.41 -20.61
CA VAL A 41 3.75 -8.10 -20.16
C VAL A 41 4.18 -9.46 -19.60
N VAL A 42 3.72 -9.76 -18.39
CA VAL A 42 3.88 -11.06 -17.73
C VAL A 42 2.50 -11.65 -17.50
N GLU A 43 2.30 -12.89 -17.95
CA GLU A 43 1.12 -13.68 -17.60
C GLU A 43 1.52 -14.68 -16.50
N THR A 44 0.79 -14.67 -15.39
CA THR A 44 1.05 -15.53 -14.24
C THR A 44 -0.26 -15.89 -13.53
N SER A 45 -0.21 -16.86 -12.63
CA SER A 45 -1.39 -17.35 -11.90
C SER A 45 -1.63 -16.53 -10.63
N LYS A 46 -2.82 -15.93 -10.51
CA LYS A 46 -3.28 -15.24 -9.29
C LYS A 46 -3.22 -16.16 -8.08
N GLU A 47 -3.70 -17.39 -8.22
CA GLU A 47 -3.74 -18.36 -7.12
C GLU A 47 -2.34 -18.76 -6.64
N LYS A 48 -1.39 -18.89 -7.57
CA LYS A 48 0.00 -19.19 -7.23
C LYS A 48 0.62 -18.05 -6.41
N ILE A 49 0.47 -16.80 -6.87
CA ILE A 49 0.96 -15.62 -6.16
C ILE A 49 0.35 -15.55 -4.75
N LYS A 50 -0.99 -15.66 -4.66
CA LYS A 50 -1.71 -15.66 -3.38
C LYS A 50 -1.21 -16.74 -2.44
N THR A 51 -1.02 -17.96 -2.94
CA THR A 51 -0.57 -19.09 -2.14
C THR A 51 0.80 -18.83 -1.53
N HIS A 52 1.75 -18.33 -2.32
CA HIS A 52 3.08 -18.01 -1.80
C HIS A 52 3.08 -16.84 -0.81
N CYS A 53 2.31 -15.78 -1.09
CA CYS A 53 2.21 -14.64 -0.19
C CYS A 53 1.52 -15.00 1.13
N ARG A 54 0.41 -15.74 1.09
CA ARG A 54 -0.29 -16.24 2.29
C ARG A 54 0.64 -17.11 3.12
N LYS A 55 1.33 -18.06 2.49
CA LYS A 55 2.31 -18.92 3.16
C LYS A 55 3.41 -18.08 3.82
N LEU A 56 3.91 -17.04 3.14
CA LEU A 56 4.90 -16.13 3.71
C LEU A 56 4.37 -15.44 4.98
N ILE A 57 3.21 -14.81 4.88
CA ILE A 57 2.57 -14.07 5.98
C ILE A 57 2.30 -14.97 7.18
N GLU A 58 1.64 -16.11 6.94
CA GLU A 58 1.27 -17.04 8.01
C GLU A 58 2.49 -17.57 8.74
N THR A 59 3.54 -17.94 8.00
CA THR A 59 4.75 -18.49 8.60
C THR A 59 5.51 -17.44 9.42
N ILE A 60 5.64 -16.21 8.90
CA ILE A 60 6.26 -15.10 9.64
C ILE A 60 5.46 -14.78 10.91
N ASN A 61 4.12 -14.69 10.81
CA ASN A 61 3.26 -14.40 11.96
C ASN A 61 3.29 -15.51 13.00
N GLN A 62 3.29 -16.78 12.58
CA GLN A 62 3.42 -17.92 13.49
C GLN A 62 4.75 -17.87 14.26
N SER A 63 5.85 -17.54 13.58
CA SER A 63 7.15 -17.41 14.22
C SER A 63 7.23 -16.21 15.17
N ALA A 64 6.51 -15.11 14.91
CA ALA A 64 6.46 -13.98 15.83
C ALA A 64 5.74 -14.31 17.15
N ARG A 65 4.83 -15.30 17.15
CA ARG A 65 4.08 -15.73 18.34
C ARG A 65 4.78 -16.79 19.18
N GLN A 66 5.83 -17.41 18.65
CA GLN A 66 6.54 -18.51 19.30
C GLN A 66 7.81 -18.00 19.98
N THR A 67 8.00 -18.35 21.26
CA THR A 67 9.13 -17.93 22.08
C THR A 67 10.36 -18.84 21.97
N ASP A 68 10.27 -20.01 21.31
CA ASP A 68 11.33 -21.02 21.28
C ASP A 68 11.66 -21.52 19.84
N ASN A 69 12.95 -21.45 19.47
CA ASN A 69 13.72 -22.20 18.45
C ASN A 69 13.16 -22.53 17.05
N GLN A 70 11.93 -22.13 16.69
CA GLN A 70 11.36 -22.26 15.35
C GLN A 70 11.20 -20.89 14.68
N GLN A 71 12.25 -20.06 14.79
CA GLN A 71 12.29 -18.83 14.01
C GLN A 71 12.32 -19.18 12.52
N VAL A 72 11.54 -18.44 11.74
CA VAL A 72 11.61 -18.56 10.28
C VAL A 72 13.02 -18.21 9.82
N SER A 73 13.68 -19.17 9.18
CA SER A 73 15.02 -18.97 8.62
C SER A 73 14.97 -17.92 7.50
N SER A 74 16.00 -17.07 7.47
CA SER A 74 16.17 -16.06 6.42
C SER A 74 16.26 -16.69 5.03
N GLU A 75 16.85 -17.89 4.93
CA GLU A 75 16.99 -18.68 3.71
C GLU A 75 15.61 -19.06 3.15
N TRP A 76 14.69 -19.49 4.01
CA TRP A 76 13.33 -19.81 3.59
C TRP A 76 12.57 -18.58 3.05
N ILE A 77 12.72 -17.41 3.70
CA ILE A 77 12.13 -16.16 3.19
C ILE A 77 12.73 -15.82 1.81
N LYS A 78 14.04 -16.04 1.62
CA LYS A 78 14.70 -15.83 0.33
C LYS A 78 14.19 -16.79 -0.74
N GLU A 79 13.95 -18.06 -0.42
CA GLU A 79 13.37 -19.03 -1.35
C GLU A 79 11.98 -18.59 -1.85
N ILE A 80 11.09 -18.20 -0.94
CA ILE A 80 9.77 -17.68 -1.31
C ILE A 80 9.89 -16.37 -2.09
N GLY A 81 10.79 -15.47 -1.68
CA GLY A 81 11.07 -14.22 -2.37
C GLY A 81 11.62 -14.42 -3.79
N GLN A 82 12.39 -15.49 -4.03
CA GLN A 82 12.87 -15.87 -5.36
C GLN A 82 11.74 -16.40 -6.23
N ILE A 83 10.89 -17.28 -5.69
CA ILE A 83 9.71 -17.79 -6.41
C ILE A 83 8.79 -16.65 -6.82
N LEU A 84 8.46 -15.74 -5.90
CA LEU A 84 7.65 -14.56 -6.22
C LEU A 84 8.34 -13.67 -7.27
N CYS A 85 9.66 -13.50 -7.17
CA CYS A 85 10.40 -12.73 -8.16
C CYS A 85 10.37 -13.39 -9.55
N ASP A 86 10.36 -14.72 -9.61
CA ASP A 86 10.27 -15.49 -10.85
C ASP A 86 8.90 -15.42 -11.51
N GLU A 87 7.84 -15.41 -10.71
CA GLU A 87 6.47 -15.24 -11.18
C GLU A 87 6.15 -13.81 -11.62
N LEU A 88 6.69 -12.81 -10.92
CA LEU A 88 6.25 -11.42 -11.07
C LEU A 88 7.13 -10.58 -12.01
N LEU A 89 8.43 -10.88 -12.14
CA LEU A 89 9.35 -10.00 -12.87
C LEU A 89 9.98 -10.69 -14.10
N PRO A 90 9.94 -10.06 -15.30
CA PRO A 90 10.62 -10.60 -16.47
C PRO A 90 12.14 -10.41 -16.37
N SER A 91 12.91 -11.24 -17.09
CA SER A 91 14.38 -11.32 -16.99
C SER A 91 15.10 -9.98 -17.21
N THR A 92 14.61 -9.17 -18.14
CA THR A 92 15.14 -7.84 -18.46
C THR A 92 14.93 -6.83 -17.31
N ILE A 93 13.80 -6.89 -16.61
CA ILE A 93 13.54 -6.06 -15.42
C ILE A 93 14.45 -6.50 -14.28
N LYS A 94 14.61 -7.82 -14.07
CA LYS A 94 15.58 -8.36 -13.11
C LYS A 94 17.00 -7.87 -13.41
N GLN A 95 17.41 -7.88 -14.68
CA GLN A 95 18.71 -7.36 -15.12
C GLN A 95 18.85 -5.85 -14.88
N ALA A 96 17.81 -5.08 -15.17
CA ALA A 96 17.83 -3.63 -14.97
C ALA A 96 17.90 -3.25 -13.47
N LEU A 97 17.15 -3.93 -12.61
CA LEU A 97 17.21 -3.76 -11.16
C LEU A 97 18.60 -4.13 -10.60
N ARG A 98 19.28 -5.15 -11.16
CA ARG A 98 20.64 -5.53 -10.75
C ARG A 98 21.71 -4.51 -11.20
N SER A 99 21.58 -3.96 -12.39
CA SER A 99 22.63 -3.14 -13.03
C SER A 99 22.52 -1.64 -12.75
N THR A 100 21.36 -1.19 -12.26
CA THR A 100 21.14 0.23 -11.95
C THR A 100 22.01 0.73 -10.79
N LYS A 101 22.47 1.98 -10.90
CA LYS A 101 23.17 2.71 -9.83
C LYS A 101 22.22 3.45 -8.88
N ALA A 102 20.93 3.52 -9.23
CA ALA A 102 19.93 4.14 -8.38
C ALA A 102 19.90 3.48 -6.98
N THR A 103 19.66 4.31 -5.97
CA THR A 103 19.54 3.90 -4.58
C THR A 103 18.08 3.85 -4.16
N CYS A 104 17.23 4.70 -4.75
CA CYS A 104 15.79 4.73 -4.47
C CYS A 104 14.98 3.96 -5.51
N LEU A 105 13.96 3.22 -5.06
CA LEU A 105 13.00 2.51 -5.89
C LEU A 105 11.58 2.86 -5.45
N ILE A 106 10.83 3.53 -6.32
CA ILE A 106 9.39 3.71 -6.14
C ILE A 106 8.66 2.55 -6.82
N LEU A 107 7.80 1.88 -6.06
CA LEU A 107 6.83 0.92 -6.58
C LEU A 107 5.53 1.64 -6.85
N LYS A 108 5.20 1.86 -8.13
CA LYS A 108 3.92 2.44 -8.53
C LYS A 108 2.95 1.31 -8.84
N LEU A 109 2.02 1.05 -7.94
CA LEU A 109 1.20 -0.16 -7.92
C LEU A 109 -0.27 0.13 -8.19
N ASP A 110 -0.91 -0.74 -8.94
CA ASP A 110 -2.37 -0.88 -8.83
C ASP A 110 -2.73 -1.32 -7.41
N ASP A 111 -3.89 -0.88 -6.96
CA ASP A 111 -4.46 -1.18 -5.66
C ASP A 111 -4.49 -2.72 -5.44
N TYR A 112 -4.92 -3.52 -6.43
CA TYR A 112 -4.92 -4.99 -6.36
C TYR A 112 -3.56 -5.65 -6.10
N LEU A 113 -2.44 -4.93 -6.26
CA LEU A 113 -1.09 -5.45 -6.15
C LEU A 113 -0.41 -5.07 -4.83
N VAL A 114 -1.04 -4.25 -3.98
CA VAL A 114 -0.43 -3.76 -2.74
C VAL A 114 -0.20 -4.87 -1.71
N ASP A 115 -0.91 -5.98 -1.78
CA ASP A 115 -0.75 -7.05 -0.80
C ASP A 115 0.47 -7.94 -1.07
N ILE A 116 1.03 -7.87 -2.28
CA ILE A 116 2.27 -8.57 -2.60
C ILE A 116 3.42 -7.93 -1.80
N PRO A 117 4.28 -8.72 -1.13
CA PRO A 117 5.43 -8.22 -0.39
C PRO A 117 6.59 -7.91 -1.33
N TRP A 118 6.43 -6.90 -2.19
CA TRP A 118 7.40 -6.51 -3.22
C TRP A 118 8.81 -6.25 -2.67
N GLU A 119 8.89 -5.73 -1.45
CA GLU A 119 10.10 -5.46 -0.68
C GLU A 119 10.93 -6.73 -0.45
N LEU A 120 10.25 -7.89 -0.34
CA LEU A 120 10.82 -9.20 -0.07
C LEU A 120 11.06 -10.03 -1.34
N LEU A 121 10.86 -9.45 -2.54
CA LEU A 121 11.36 -10.10 -3.76
C LEU A 121 12.88 -10.22 -3.67
N CYS A 122 13.39 -11.39 -4.03
CA CYS A 122 14.80 -11.74 -3.84
C CYS A 122 15.51 -11.93 -5.19
N LEU A 123 16.53 -11.11 -5.43
CA LEU A 123 17.41 -11.17 -6.61
C LEU A 123 18.83 -11.44 -6.16
N ASN A 124 19.44 -12.53 -6.67
CA ASN A 124 20.82 -12.91 -6.33
C ASN A 124 21.07 -13.02 -4.82
N ASN A 125 20.15 -13.68 -4.11
CA ASN A 125 20.22 -13.88 -2.66
C ASN A 125 20.13 -12.58 -1.82
N GLN A 126 19.68 -11.48 -2.42
CA GLN A 126 19.46 -10.19 -1.77
C GLN A 126 18.02 -9.72 -2.00
N PHE A 127 17.33 -9.30 -0.94
CA PHE A 127 16.00 -8.71 -1.04
C PHE A 127 16.03 -7.31 -1.65
N LEU A 128 14.98 -6.91 -2.37
CA LEU A 128 14.87 -5.55 -2.90
C LEU A 128 15.00 -4.49 -1.80
N CYS A 129 14.42 -4.73 -0.63
CA CYS A 129 14.49 -3.82 0.51
C CYS A 129 15.87 -3.72 1.18
N GLN A 130 16.78 -4.66 0.91
CA GLN A 130 18.19 -4.54 1.29
C GLN A 130 18.98 -3.73 0.27
N ARG A 131 18.56 -3.75 -1.00
CA ARG A 131 19.25 -3.04 -2.10
C ARG A 131 18.81 -1.58 -2.19
N PHE A 132 17.52 -1.30 -2.04
CA PHE A 132 16.92 0.00 -2.36
C PHE A 132 16.27 0.67 -1.14
N ASN A 133 16.26 2.00 -1.16
CA ASN A 133 15.37 2.84 -0.36
C ASN A 133 14.01 2.80 -1.06
N MET A 134 13.07 2.04 -0.51
CA MET A 134 11.81 1.72 -1.19
C MET A 134 10.63 2.53 -0.65
N GLY A 135 9.74 2.94 -1.55
CA GLY A 135 8.45 3.52 -1.20
C GLY A 135 7.37 3.13 -2.22
N ARG A 136 6.12 3.05 -1.78
CA ARG A 136 4.97 2.69 -2.61
C ARG A 136 4.12 3.90 -2.97
N VAL A 137 3.68 3.95 -4.22
CA VAL A 137 2.68 4.91 -4.72
C VAL A 137 1.53 4.10 -5.30
N VAL A 138 0.34 4.21 -4.68
CA VAL A 138 -0.84 3.43 -5.08
C VAL A 138 -1.68 4.24 -6.07
N MET A 139 -2.09 3.60 -7.15
CA MET A 139 -2.97 4.20 -8.16
C MET A 139 -4.43 3.80 -7.92
N THR A 140 -5.16 4.60 -7.15
CA THR A 140 -6.59 4.39 -6.84
C THR A 140 -7.53 5.11 -7.83
N ARG A 141 -8.79 4.67 -7.91
CA ARG A 141 -9.87 5.37 -8.64
C ARG A 141 -10.58 6.42 -7.79
N GLN A 142 -10.33 6.42 -6.48
CA GLN A 142 -10.93 7.35 -5.55
C GLN A 142 -10.35 8.75 -5.73
N SER A 143 -11.19 9.77 -5.51
CA SER A 143 -10.74 11.17 -5.49
C SER A 143 -9.73 11.40 -4.37
N ILE A 144 -8.65 12.09 -4.69
CA ILE A 144 -7.66 12.57 -3.72
C ILE A 144 -8.11 13.96 -3.30
N ALA A 145 -8.17 14.22 -1.99
CA ALA A 145 -8.54 15.55 -1.51
C ALA A 145 -7.39 16.53 -1.79
N GLU A 146 -7.71 17.70 -2.33
CA GLU A 146 -6.79 18.82 -2.30
C GLU A 146 -6.64 19.25 -0.83
N THR A 147 -5.40 19.27 -0.34
CA THR A 147 -5.12 19.61 1.05
C THR A 147 -4.20 20.82 1.10
N ASP A 148 -4.41 21.65 2.11
CA ASP A 148 -3.51 22.76 2.39
C ASP A 148 -2.13 22.18 2.70
N GLU A 149 -1.16 22.48 1.84
CA GLU A 149 0.22 22.11 2.12
C GLU A 149 0.67 22.75 3.44
N ARG A 150 1.27 21.91 4.28
CA ARG A 150 1.90 22.36 5.52
C ARG A 150 3.13 23.18 5.17
N LYS A 151 2.97 24.51 5.12
CA LYS A 151 4.08 25.46 4.96
C LYS A 151 5.14 25.18 6.03
N GLU A 152 6.41 25.19 5.62
CA GLU A 152 7.58 25.03 6.49
C GLU A 152 7.75 26.28 7.38
N ALA A 153 6.97 26.36 8.45
CA ALA A 153 7.05 27.44 9.41
C ALA A 153 7.20 26.88 10.82
N GLY A 154 8.40 27.04 11.40
CA GLY A 154 8.75 26.60 12.75
C GLY A 154 9.23 25.15 12.83
N PRO A 155 9.60 24.69 14.03
CA PRO A 155 10.07 23.32 14.25
C PRO A 155 8.94 22.32 14.00
N LYS A 156 9.27 21.21 13.32
CA LYS A 156 8.36 20.09 13.10
C LYS A 156 7.93 19.51 14.45
N LYS A 157 6.66 19.14 14.59
CA LYS A 157 6.07 18.56 15.81
C LYS A 157 5.78 17.08 15.66
N LEU A 158 6.14 16.30 16.67
CA LEU A 158 5.83 14.87 16.75
C LEU A 158 4.75 14.65 17.81
N TRP A 159 3.67 13.97 17.43
CA TRP A 159 2.70 13.44 18.37
C TRP A 159 2.83 11.92 18.45
N ILE A 160 2.90 11.40 19.68
CA ILE A 160 3.01 9.98 19.98
C ILE A 160 1.74 9.57 20.71
N LEU A 161 0.99 8.63 20.14
CA LEU A 161 -0.12 7.95 20.79
C LEU A 161 0.23 6.48 20.96
N ALA A 162 0.41 6.05 22.21
CA ALA A 162 0.86 4.70 22.51
C ALA A 162 0.00 4.04 23.59
N ASN A 163 -0.42 2.80 23.32
CA ASN A 163 -1.31 2.02 24.17
C ASN A 163 -2.61 2.75 24.61
N PRO A 164 -3.39 3.33 23.69
CA PRO A 164 -4.67 3.96 24.04
C PRO A 164 -5.65 2.89 24.55
N GLY A 165 -5.93 2.92 25.86
CA GLY A 165 -6.78 1.92 26.53
C GLY A 165 -6.03 0.99 27.50
N GLY A 166 -4.70 1.04 27.52
CA GLY A 166 -3.89 0.39 28.56
C GLY A 166 -3.81 -1.13 28.48
N ASP A 167 -4.14 -1.76 27.35
CA ASP A 167 -4.18 -3.22 27.17
C ASP A 167 -2.93 -3.82 26.49
N LEU A 168 -1.99 -2.98 26.04
CA LEU A 168 -0.76 -3.37 25.34
C LEU A 168 0.50 -2.67 25.92
N PRO A 169 1.04 -3.14 27.06
CA PRO A 169 2.17 -2.49 27.75
C PRO A 169 3.43 -2.30 26.89
N GLY A 170 3.68 -3.20 25.93
CA GLY A 170 4.79 -3.06 24.98
C GLY A 170 4.70 -1.81 24.12
N ALA A 171 3.49 -1.42 23.71
CA ALA A 171 3.28 -0.19 22.94
C ALA A 171 3.52 1.07 23.80
N ALA A 172 3.16 1.03 25.09
CA ALA A 172 3.46 2.12 26.01
C ALA A 172 4.96 2.28 26.23
N SER A 173 5.66 1.15 26.41
CA SER A 173 7.12 1.09 26.52
C SER A 173 7.80 1.63 25.25
N GLU A 174 7.29 1.29 24.05
CA GLU A 174 7.77 1.87 22.80
C GLU A 174 7.64 3.39 22.78
N GLY A 175 6.45 3.92 23.11
CA GLY A 175 6.23 5.37 23.15
C GLY A 175 7.15 6.07 24.15
N LEU A 176 7.36 5.49 25.33
CA LEU A 176 8.28 6.02 26.34
C LEU A 176 9.72 6.03 25.84
N GLN A 177 10.20 4.93 25.25
CA GLN A 177 11.58 4.86 24.73
C GLN A 177 11.83 5.87 23.60
N ILE A 178 10.82 6.16 22.77
CA ILE A 178 10.92 7.22 21.76
C ILE A 178 11.03 8.58 22.45
N CYS A 179 10.24 8.85 23.50
CA CYS A 179 10.33 10.10 24.26
C CYS A 179 11.72 10.26 24.90
N ASP A 180 12.20 9.24 25.61
CA ASP A 180 13.51 9.25 26.28
C ASP A 180 14.63 9.51 25.26
N TYR A 181 14.60 8.80 24.12
CA TYR A 181 15.58 9.01 23.04
C TYR A 181 15.57 10.46 22.53
N MET A 182 14.40 11.06 22.39
CA MET A 182 14.24 12.40 21.85
C MET A 182 14.65 13.50 22.83
N ASP A 183 14.38 13.30 24.12
CA ASP A 183 14.82 14.21 25.19
C ASP A 183 16.36 14.24 25.29
N ASP A 184 17.02 13.11 25.03
CA ASP A 184 18.48 13.01 25.00
C ASP A 184 19.12 13.79 23.83
N ILE A 185 18.43 13.88 22.69
CA ILE A 185 18.95 14.57 21.49
C ILE A 185 18.53 16.04 21.44
N SER A 186 19.15 16.84 22.31
CA SER A 186 18.89 18.29 22.44
C SER A 186 19.05 19.15 21.17
N GLU A 187 19.67 18.63 20.10
CA GLU A 187 20.07 19.43 18.92
C GLU A 187 18.92 19.73 17.94
N ASN A 188 17.88 18.89 17.85
CA ASN A 188 16.83 19.03 16.83
C ASN A 188 15.54 19.72 17.33
N ASN A 189 15.37 19.87 18.65
CA ASN A 189 14.32 20.65 19.32
C ASN A 189 12.89 20.46 18.75
N ILE A 190 12.53 19.21 18.42
CA ILE A 190 11.20 18.85 17.94
C ILE A 190 10.25 18.85 19.13
N PRO A 191 9.17 19.67 19.11
CA PRO A 191 8.18 19.59 20.16
C PRO A 191 7.47 18.24 20.12
N ILE A 192 7.53 17.52 21.23
CA ILE A 192 6.85 16.24 21.41
C ILE A 192 5.60 16.43 22.25
N ILE A 193 4.53 15.79 21.81
CA ILE A 193 3.32 15.59 22.60
C ILE A 193 3.14 14.07 22.70
N ALA A 194 3.12 13.53 23.90
CA ALA A 194 2.96 12.10 24.12
C ALA A 194 1.71 11.82 24.96
N ASP A 195 0.87 10.92 24.43
CA ASP A 195 -0.31 10.37 25.07
C ASP A 195 -0.06 8.85 25.25
N LEU A 196 0.47 8.47 26.41
CA LEU A 196 0.85 7.08 26.77
C LEU A 196 -0.13 6.51 27.80
N ASP A 197 -0.58 5.26 27.63
CA ASP A 197 -1.48 4.56 28.58
C ASP A 197 -2.76 5.36 28.94
N THR A 198 -3.22 6.21 28.02
CA THR A 198 -4.24 7.20 28.31
C THR A 198 -5.55 6.96 27.56
N ASN A 199 -6.64 7.42 28.16
CA ASN A 199 -7.94 7.46 27.51
C ASN A 199 -8.07 8.73 26.67
N ILE A 200 -8.21 8.58 25.36
CA ILE A 200 -8.28 9.68 24.42
C ILE A 200 -9.57 9.65 23.60
N SER A 201 -10.20 10.82 23.42
CA SER A 201 -11.40 10.94 22.60
C SER A 201 -11.05 11.07 21.11
N ILE A 202 -11.99 10.65 20.25
CA ILE A 202 -11.84 10.79 18.79
C ILE A 202 -11.60 12.25 18.38
N ASP A 203 -12.28 13.21 19.00
CA ASP A 203 -12.09 14.64 18.69
C ASP A 203 -10.70 15.14 19.08
N LYS A 204 -10.13 14.63 20.18
CA LYS A 204 -8.76 14.93 20.58
C LYS A 204 -7.75 14.34 19.60
N ILE A 205 -7.96 13.10 19.13
CA ILE A 205 -7.14 12.49 18.07
C ILE A 205 -7.16 13.36 16.81
N LYS A 206 -8.35 13.73 16.31
CA LYS A 206 -8.50 14.60 15.13
C LYS A 206 -7.75 15.92 15.30
N THR A 207 -7.84 16.51 16.49
CA THR A 207 -7.14 17.75 16.84
C THR A 207 -5.63 17.58 16.87
N ASN A 208 -5.12 16.51 17.49
CA ASN A 208 -3.68 16.24 17.58
C ASN A 208 -3.09 15.93 16.19
N ILE A 209 -3.78 15.15 15.35
CA ILE A 209 -3.38 14.89 13.96
C ILE A 209 -3.22 16.20 13.17
N ARG A 210 -4.22 17.09 13.22
CA ARG A 210 -4.15 18.39 12.51
C ARG A 210 -2.99 19.28 12.98
N ASN A 211 -2.64 19.19 14.26
CA ASN A 211 -1.63 20.05 14.87
C ASN A 211 -0.20 19.49 14.82
N SER A 212 -0.02 18.27 14.32
CA SER A 212 1.28 17.59 14.27
C SER A 212 1.81 17.49 12.85
N ASP A 213 3.14 17.52 12.71
CA ASP A 213 3.81 17.25 11.43
C ASP A 213 4.04 15.74 11.29
N PHE A 214 4.33 15.07 12.39
CA PHE A 214 4.52 13.63 12.48
C PHE A 214 3.60 13.01 13.50
N VAL A 215 3.08 11.84 13.19
CA VAL A 215 2.27 11.04 14.11
C VAL A 215 2.90 9.66 14.25
N HIS A 216 3.16 9.26 15.48
CA HIS A 216 3.51 7.89 15.84
C HIS A 216 2.32 7.26 16.56
N PHE A 217 1.88 6.11 16.08
CA PHE A 217 0.85 5.32 16.74
C PHE A 217 1.40 3.93 17.03
N ALA A 218 1.39 3.53 18.30
CA ALA A 218 1.67 2.17 18.74
C ALA A 218 0.45 1.60 19.48
N GLY A 219 -0.13 0.52 18.97
CA GLY A 219 -1.37 -0.01 19.53
C GLY A 219 -2.05 -1.04 18.64
N HIS A 220 -3.33 -1.30 18.93
CA HIS A 220 -4.13 -2.22 18.14
C HIS A 220 -4.82 -1.52 16.97
N VAL A 221 -4.94 -2.24 15.84
CA VAL A 221 -5.80 -1.86 14.72
C VAL A 221 -6.83 -2.96 14.51
N THR A 222 -8.08 -2.56 14.31
CA THR A 222 -9.17 -3.47 13.94
C THR A 222 -9.45 -3.33 12.45
N TYR A 223 -9.46 -4.45 11.74
CA TYR A 223 -9.84 -4.51 10.33
C TYR A 223 -11.23 -5.12 10.19
N HIS A 224 -12.04 -4.53 9.32
CA HIS A 224 -13.39 -4.97 9.02
C HIS A 224 -13.47 -5.33 7.53
N PRO A 225 -13.19 -6.58 7.11
CA PRO A 225 -13.16 -6.96 5.69
C PRO A 225 -14.48 -6.70 4.95
N ARG A 226 -15.60 -6.80 5.65
CA ARG A 226 -16.94 -6.56 5.09
C ARG A 226 -17.38 -5.10 5.12
N ASP A 227 -16.73 -4.27 5.93
CA ASP A 227 -16.96 -2.82 5.98
C ASP A 227 -15.63 -2.08 6.25
N PRO A 228 -14.79 -1.95 5.21
CA PRO A 228 -13.43 -1.43 5.35
C PRO A 228 -13.35 -0.02 5.93
N GLU A 229 -14.41 0.79 5.80
CA GLU A 229 -14.53 2.14 6.37
C GLU A 229 -14.59 2.15 7.90
N GLN A 230 -14.99 1.03 8.52
CA GLN A 230 -14.98 0.86 9.97
C GLN A 230 -13.64 0.36 10.50
N SER A 231 -12.68 0.04 9.62
CA SER A 231 -11.33 -0.31 10.06
C SER A 231 -10.64 0.91 10.67
N GLY A 232 -9.81 0.73 11.69
CA GLY A 232 -9.24 1.88 12.40
C GLY A 232 -8.40 1.54 13.60
N TRP A 233 -7.84 2.58 14.21
CA TRP A 233 -7.06 2.48 15.45
C TRP A 233 -8.02 2.15 16.59
N LYS A 234 -7.74 1.06 17.31
CA LYS A 234 -8.45 0.78 18.55
C LYS A 234 -8.02 1.80 19.58
N VAL A 235 -9.01 2.45 20.20
CA VAL A 235 -8.81 3.41 21.28
C VAL A 235 -9.66 2.96 22.48
N SER A 236 -9.65 3.74 23.54
CA SER A 236 -10.37 3.45 24.78
C SER A 236 -11.88 3.23 24.59
N ASP A 237 -12.47 2.49 25.54
CA ASP A 237 -13.91 2.16 25.57
C ASP A 237 -14.40 1.38 24.34
N ASN A 238 -13.56 0.54 23.72
CA ASN A 238 -13.87 -0.18 22.48
C ASN A 238 -14.28 0.73 21.31
N LYS A 239 -13.87 2.00 21.31
CA LYS A 239 -14.07 2.91 20.19
C LYS A 239 -12.95 2.71 19.16
N LEU A 240 -13.23 3.11 17.92
CA LEU A 240 -12.25 3.11 16.84
C LEU A 240 -12.10 4.52 16.27
N PHE A 241 -10.87 4.98 16.05
CA PHE A 241 -10.60 6.06 15.12
C PHE A 241 -10.53 5.47 13.71
N SER A 242 -11.63 5.59 12.98
CA SER A 242 -11.90 4.81 11.77
C SER A 242 -11.42 5.47 10.49
N VAL A 243 -11.34 4.70 9.41
CA VAL A 243 -11.18 5.21 8.04
C VAL A 243 -12.22 6.30 7.74
N ARG A 244 -13.48 6.08 8.12
CA ARG A 244 -14.54 7.09 7.96
C ARG A 244 -14.24 8.40 8.70
N ASP A 245 -13.55 8.34 9.84
CA ASP A 245 -13.12 9.56 10.55
C ASP A 245 -12.01 10.30 9.79
N VAL A 246 -11.05 9.56 9.22
CA VAL A 246 -9.97 10.13 8.39
C VAL A 246 -10.55 10.76 7.12
N ASP A 247 -11.46 10.08 6.43
CA ASP A 247 -12.14 10.62 5.24
C ASP A 247 -12.94 11.89 5.55
N LYS A 248 -13.59 11.97 6.72
CA LYS A 248 -14.26 13.20 7.17
C LYS A 248 -13.29 14.34 7.48
N MET A 249 -12.03 14.04 7.80
CA MET A 249 -11.00 15.07 7.99
C MET A 249 -10.42 15.56 6.66
N ALA A 250 -10.43 14.74 5.61
CA ALA A 250 -9.87 15.08 4.31
C ALA A 250 -10.48 16.40 3.76
N GLY A 251 -9.62 17.27 3.21
CA GLY A 251 -10.03 18.56 2.62
C GLY A 251 -10.49 19.63 3.61
N SER A 252 -10.56 19.35 4.92
CA SER A 252 -11.01 20.31 5.94
C SER A 252 -9.87 20.97 6.74
N GLY A 253 -8.63 20.60 6.46
CA GLY A 253 -7.44 21.13 7.12
C GLY A 253 -6.20 20.31 6.82
N LYS A 254 -5.10 20.64 7.51
CA LYS A 254 -3.81 19.98 7.34
C LYS A 254 -3.81 18.56 7.89
N MET A 255 -3.14 17.67 7.18
CA MET A 255 -2.75 16.33 7.65
C MET A 255 -1.25 16.31 7.98
N PRO A 256 -0.79 15.33 8.78
CA PRO A 256 0.64 15.15 9.05
C PRO A 256 1.40 14.79 7.77
N ASP A 257 2.66 15.22 7.69
CA ASP A 257 3.57 14.86 6.62
C ASP A 257 3.88 13.34 6.68
N LEU A 258 4.07 12.78 7.89
CA LEU A 258 4.34 11.36 8.10
C LEU A 258 3.47 10.75 9.22
N VAL A 259 2.89 9.59 8.94
CA VAL A 259 2.26 8.71 9.92
C VAL A 259 3.07 7.42 10.03
N PHE A 260 3.64 7.17 11.21
CA PHE A 260 4.21 5.89 11.60
C PHE A 260 3.14 5.11 12.38
N LEU A 261 2.73 3.97 11.84
CA LEU A 261 1.78 3.04 12.46
C LEU A 261 2.50 1.74 12.86
N ASN A 262 2.88 1.61 14.13
CA ASN A 262 3.31 0.35 14.71
C ASN A 262 2.13 -0.40 15.32
N ALA A 263 1.37 -1.07 14.47
CA ALA A 263 0.23 -1.88 14.90
C ALA A 263 0.17 -3.16 14.09
N CYS A 264 0.07 -4.31 14.76
CA CYS A 264 0.09 -5.62 14.13
C CYS A 264 -1.01 -5.75 13.06
N GLN A 265 -0.64 -6.12 11.84
CA GLN A 265 -1.59 -6.42 10.76
C GLN A 265 -2.09 -7.87 10.74
N SER A 266 -1.91 -8.63 11.82
CA SER A 266 -2.37 -10.03 11.91
C SER A 266 -3.90 -10.20 11.77
N ALA A 267 -4.69 -9.13 11.88
CA ALA A 267 -6.13 -9.15 11.58
C ALA A 267 -6.46 -9.09 10.05
N ARG A 268 -5.50 -8.83 9.15
CA ARG A 268 -5.69 -8.93 7.69
C ARG A 268 -5.56 -10.35 7.13
N THR A 269 -5.31 -11.36 7.97
CA THR A 269 -5.17 -12.75 7.52
C THR A 269 -6.49 -13.39 7.10
N GLU A 270 -7.64 -12.76 7.35
CA GLU A 270 -8.94 -13.23 6.84
C GLU A 270 -9.15 -12.79 5.38
N GLU A 271 -9.28 -13.79 4.51
CA GLU A 271 -9.64 -13.78 3.09
C GLU A 271 -9.02 -12.65 2.22
N TRP A 272 -7.82 -12.93 1.72
CA TRP A 272 -7.31 -12.34 0.47
C TRP A 272 -8.20 -12.71 -0.73
N GLU A 273 -9.32 -12.02 -0.87
CA GLU A 273 -10.13 -12.14 -2.07
C GLU A 273 -9.59 -11.19 -3.15
N TRP A 274 -8.96 -11.77 -4.18
CA TRP A 274 -8.92 -11.15 -5.51
C TRP A 274 -10.33 -11.22 -6.09
N ASN A 275 -11.23 -10.44 -5.53
CA ASN A 275 -12.60 -10.40 -5.98
C ASN A 275 -12.66 -9.41 -7.14
N ASP A 276 -12.97 -9.92 -8.33
CA ASP A 276 -13.13 -9.10 -9.53
C ASP A 276 -14.27 -8.06 -9.40
N ASN A 277 -15.12 -8.21 -8.37
CA ASN A 277 -16.20 -7.31 -7.98
C ASN A 277 -16.01 -6.65 -6.61
N ALA A 278 -14.89 -6.87 -5.90
CA ALA A 278 -14.60 -6.11 -4.68
C ALA A 278 -14.49 -4.63 -5.07
N ARG A 279 -15.30 -3.81 -4.42
CA ARG A 279 -15.28 -2.36 -4.56
C ARG A 279 -13.91 -1.87 -4.08
N ASP A 280 -12.97 -1.55 -4.97
CA ASP A 280 -11.77 -0.70 -4.71
C ASP A 280 -11.22 -0.86 -3.28
N ASP A 281 -10.93 -2.11 -2.90
CA ASP A 281 -10.91 -2.55 -1.48
C ASP A 281 -9.49 -2.65 -0.89
N SER A 282 -8.48 -2.30 -1.67
CA SER A 282 -7.12 -2.72 -1.35
C SER A 282 -6.35 -1.61 -0.65
N SER A 283 -6.50 -1.62 0.68
CA SER A 283 -5.85 -0.82 1.75
C SER A 283 -6.67 0.35 2.33
N SER A 284 -7.89 0.10 2.79
CA SER A 284 -8.81 1.13 3.32
C SER A 284 -8.18 2.10 4.33
N LEU A 285 -7.31 1.62 5.23
CA LEU A 285 -6.63 2.47 6.21
C LEU A 285 -5.53 3.33 5.60
N VAL A 286 -4.54 2.72 4.93
CA VAL A 286 -3.43 3.45 4.31
C VAL A 286 -3.96 4.41 3.25
N ASN A 287 -4.81 3.93 2.34
CA ASN A 287 -5.39 4.75 1.29
C ASN A 287 -6.18 5.93 1.87
N ALA A 288 -6.91 5.76 2.99
CA ALA A 288 -7.60 6.90 3.61
C ALA A 288 -6.63 7.99 4.08
N TYR A 289 -5.53 7.63 4.73
CA TYR A 289 -4.51 8.61 5.12
C TYR A 289 -3.87 9.28 3.90
N MET A 290 -3.49 8.50 2.87
CA MET A 290 -2.88 9.04 1.66
C MET A 290 -3.84 9.97 0.91
N ARG A 291 -5.11 9.59 0.75
CA ARG A 291 -6.16 10.43 0.12
C ARG A 291 -6.48 11.68 0.94
N ALA A 292 -6.37 11.59 2.26
CA ALA A 292 -6.56 12.72 3.15
C ALA A 292 -5.39 13.72 3.11
N GLY A 293 -4.27 13.40 2.45
CA GLY A 293 -3.13 14.30 2.27
C GLY A 293 -1.89 13.97 3.09
N VAL A 294 -1.83 12.78 3.71
CA VAL A 294 -0.58 12.31 4.33
C VAL A 294 0.44 11.98 3.24
N LYS A 295 1.66 12.51 3.36
CA LYS A 295 2.72 12.33 2.34
C LYS A 295 3.44 10.99 2.47
N HIS A 296 3.68 10.56 3.71
CA HIS A 296 4.28 9.26 4.02
C HIS A 296 3.47 8.49 5.05
N TYR A 297 3.28 7.21 4.77
CA TYR A 297 2.69 6.28 5.71
C TYR A 297 3.63 5.08 5.87
N LEU A 298 4.11 4.86 7.07
CA LEU A 298 4.93 3.70 7.42
C LEU A 298 4.09 2.77 8.28
N GLY A 299 3.81 1.58 7.77
CA GLY A 299 3.04 0.57 8.48
C GLY A 299 3.71 -0.79 8.45
N THR A 300 3.01 -1.79 8.97
CA THR A 300 3.48 -3.17 9.07
C THR A 300 2.57 -4.08 8.26
N THR A 301 3.05 -5.18 7.70
CA THR A 301 2.22 -6.20 7.01
C THR A 301 2.16 -7.53 7.74
N PHE A 302 3.00 -7.71 8.76
CA PHE A 302 3.06 -8.90 9.59
C PHE A 302 2.85 -8.50 11.06
N GLU A 303 2.72 -9.50 11.91
CA GLU A 303 2.81 -9.34 13.36
C GLU A 303 4.22 -8.91 13.74
N ILE A 304 4.32 -7.91 14.62
CA ILE A 304 5.58 -7.40 15.14
C ILE A 304 5.59 -7.65 16.64
N MET A 305 6.70 -8.19 17.13
CA MET A 305 6.95 -8.33 18.57
C MET A 305 7.30 -6.96 19.16
N ASP A 306 6.90 -6.72 20.41
CA ASP A 306 7.05 -5.42 21.07
C ASP A 306 8.49 -4.87 21.02
N GLU A 307 9.50 -5.67 21.41
CA GLU A 307 10.90 -5.20 21.45
C GLU A 307 11.47 -4.87 20.05
N PRO A 308 11.39 -5.75 19.03
CA PRO A 308 11.82 -5.39 17.68
C PRO A 308 11.06 -4.22 17.08
N GLY A 309 9.76 -4.09 17.41
CA GLY A 309 8.93 -2.95 17.03
C GLY A 309 9.51 -1.64 17.52
N SER A 310 9.73 -1.56 18.84
CA SER A 310 10.30 -0.39 19.49
C SER A 310 11.70 -0.05 18.98
N ARG A 311 12.58 -1.06 18.83
CA ARG A 311 13.93 -0.85 18.32
C ARG A 311 13.94 -0.31 16.89
N PHE A 312 13.05 -0.80 16.03
CA PHE A 312 12.90 -0.25 14.69
C PHE A 312 12.45 1.20 14.72
N ALA A 313 11.46 1.53 15.55
CA ALA A 313 10.95 2.90 15.67
C ALA A 313 12.04 3.88 16.13
N ILE A 314 12.81 3.52 17.16
CA ILE A 314 13.93 4.34 17.65
C ILE A 314 14.99 4.53 16.56
N MET A 315 15.39 3.46 15.86
CA MET A 315 16.39 3.56 14.79
C MET A 315 15.87 4.39 13.61
N PHE A 316 14.60 4.24 13.27
CA PHE A 316 13.94 5.04 12.23
C PHE A 316 13.99 6.53 12.57
N TYR A 317 13.56 6.93 13.78
CA TYR A 317 13.59 8.32 14.18
C TYR A 317 15.01 8.86 14.29
N LYS A 318 15.96 8.10 14.85
CA LYS A 318 17.38 8.46 14.87
C LYS A 318 17.90 8.82 13.48
N ASN A 319 17.63 7.97 12.50
CA ASN A 319 18.09 8.18 11.12
C ASN A 319 17.38 9.38 10.49
N LEU A 320 16.06 9.49 10.66
CA LEU A 320 15.26 10.58 10.10
C LEU A 320 15.76 11.94 10.59
N LEU A 321 16.03 12.05 11.89
CA LEU A 321 16.49 13.27 12.56
C LEU A 321 17.92 13.65 12.23
N SER A 322 18.74 12.69 11.78
CA SER A 322 20.07 12.97 11.25
C SER A 322 20.04 13.56 9.82
N GLY A 323 18.85 13.77 9.24
CA GLY A 323 18.68 14.32 7.90
C GLY A 323 18.65 13.27 6.79
N MET A 324 18.62 11.98 7.12
CA MET A 324 18.43 10.94 6.11
C MET A 324 17.03 10.99 5.50
N SER A 325 16.90 10.51 4.27
CA SER A 325 15.58 10.36 3.65
C SER A 325 14.73 9.33 4.40
N VAL A 326 13.41 9.42 4.27
CA VAL A 326 12.47 8.48 4.90
C VAL A 326 12.77 7.04 4.45
N GLY A 327 13.02 6.83 3.16
CA GLY A 327 13.34 5.51 2.61
C GLY A 327 14.67 4.95 3.11
N GLN A 328 15.70 5.80 3.25
CA GLN A 328 16.99 5.40 3.83
C GLN A 328 16.82 5.04 5.31
N SER A 329 16.06 5.84 6.07
CA SER A 329 15.78 5.61 7.48
C SER A 329 15.08 4.26 7.72
N VAL A 330 14.10 3.92 6.89
CA VAL A 330 13.41 2.60 6.92
C VAL A 330 14.36 1.45 6.58
N LYS A 331 15.18 1.62 5.53
CA LYS A 331 16.14 0.60 5.11
C LYS A 331 17.16 0.32 6.20
N ASP A 332 17.75 1.34 6.79
CA ASP A 332 18.79 1.17 7.80
C ASP A 332 18.23 0.62 9.12
N ALA A 333 17.03 1.04 9.52
CA ALA A 333 16.33 0.43 10.65
C ALA A 333 16.04 -1.06 10.43
N ARG A 334 15.64 -1.43 9.21
CA ARG A 334 15.48 -2.83 8.81
C ARG A 334 16.80 -3.60 8.89
N LEU A 335 17.88 -3.06 8.32
CA LEU A 335 19.18 -3.74 8.31
C LEU A 335 19.75 -3.90 9.73
N ALA A 336 19.54 -2.93 10.61
CA ALA A 336 19.90 -3.04 12.02
C ALA A 336 19.16 -4.23 12.69
N LEU A 337 17.84 -4.31 12.51
CA LEU A 337 17.07 -5.45 13.02
C LEU A 337 17.52 -6.79 12.44
N MET A 338 17.81 -6.87 11.14
CA MET A 338 18.30 -8.09 10.50
C MET A 338 19.61 -8.60 11.12
N ASN A 339 20.47 -7.71 11.60
CA ASN A 339 21.75 -8.08 12.20
C ASN A 339 21.61 -8.47 13.68
N GLU A 340 20.67 -7.87 14.39
CA GLU A 340 20.48 -8.07 15.84
C GLU A 340 19.57 -9.24 16.17
N ASN A 341 18.51 -9.46 15.37
CA ASN A 341 17.49 -10.46 15.65
C ASN A 341 17.21 -11.30 14.39
N PRO A 342 17.52 -12.62 14.41
CA PRO A 342 17.21 -13.50 13.29
C PRO A 342 15.70 -13.71 13.05
N ALA A 343 14.83 -13.25 13.96
CA ALA A 343 13.39 -13.23 13.76
C ALA A 343 13.01 -12.35 12.56
N ALA A 344 11.95 -12.73 11.86
CA ALA A 344 11.51 -12.09 10.62
C ALA A 344 10.82 -10.71 10.79
N SER A 345 10.88 -10.08 11.97
CA SER A 345 10.23 -8.78 12.26
C SER A 345 10.74 -7.65 11.37
N TRP A 346 12.00 -7.72 10.91
CA TRP A 346 12.58 -6.77 9.96
C TRP A 346 11.82 -6.73 8.61
N ALA A 347 11.12 -7.80 8.26
CA ALA A 347 10.41 -7.94 7.00
C ALA A 347 9.08 -7.18 6.98
N ALA A 348 8.55 -6.77 8.15
CA ALA A 348 7.18 -6.31 8.28
C ALA A 348 6.90 -4.91 7.73
N TYR A 349 7.90 -4.04 7.66
CA TYR A 349 7.64 -2.62 7.42
C TYR A 349 7.41 -2.26 5.94
N ILE A 350 6.36 -1.51 5.66
CA ILE A 350 6.05 -1.00 4.32
C ILE A 350 5.95 0.51 4.37
N LEU A 351 6.71 1.19 3.51
CA LEU A 351 6.65 2.63 3.32
C LEU A 351 5.79 2.96 2.10
N TYR A 352 4.79 3.81 2.30
CA TYR A 352 4.05 4.51 1.25
C TYR A 352 4.52 5.97 1.19
N GLY A 353 4.61 6.53 -0.01
CA GLY A 353 5.19 7.85 -0.27
C GLY A 353 6.57 7.80 -0.93
N ASP A 354 7.12 8.97 -1.25
CA ASP A 354 8.41 9.09 -1.95
C ASP A 354 9.60 8.80 -1.00
N PRO A 355 10.38 7.73 -1.22
CA PRO A 355 11.48 7.35 -0.34
C PRO A 355 12.66 8.33 -0.36
N ALA A 356 12.76 9.23 -1.34
CA ALA A 356 13.86 10.18 -1.49
C ALA A 356 13.70 11.43 -0.62
N ILE A 357 12.49 11.71 -0.11
CA ILE A 357 12.22 12.88 0.73
C ILE A 357 12.96 12.75 2.07
N SER A 358 13.70 13.80 2.43
CA SER A 358 14.25 14.07 3.75
C SER A 358 13.49 15.24 4.39
N TYR A 359 13.12 15.08 5.65
CA TYR A 359 12.42 16.10 6.42
C TYR A 359 13.35 17.06 7.18
N PHE A 360 14.60 16.65 7.37
CA PHE A 360 15.58 17.38 8.19
C PHE A 360 16.91 17.61 7.47
N GLY A 361 17.11 17.01 6.30
CA GLY A 361 18.28 17.18 5.45
C GLY A 361 17.92 17.74 4.08
N SER A 362 18.93 17.81 3.21
CA SER A 362 18.72 18.18 1.81
C SER A 362 18.10 17.03 1.01
N ASN A 363 17.09 17.33 0.22
CA ASN A 363 16.55 16.37 -0.76
C ASN A 363 17.56 16.17 -1.89
N GLU A 364 17.98 14.92 -2.11
CA GLU A 364 18.87 14.57 -3.21
C GLU A 364 18.18 14.75 -4.58
N PRO A 365 18.93 14.99 -5.66
CA PRO A 365 18.38 15.11 -7.01
C PRO A 365 17.67 13.82 -7.47
N GLU A 366 16.61 13.97 -8.27
CA GLU A 366 15.78 12.87 -8.84
C GLU A 366 16.58 11.81 -9.63
N THR A 367 17.85 12.07 -9.94
CA THR A 367 18.73 11.17 -10.70
C THR A 367 19.04 9.84 -10.00
N ASN A 368 18.82 9.75 -8.68
CA ASN A 368 19.08 8.54 -7.88
C ASN A 368 17.86 7.61 -7.72
N LEU A 369 16.78 7.90 -8.44
CA LEU A 369 15.49 7.23 -8.34
C LEU A 369 15.16 6.42 -9.62
N ILE A 370 14.55 5.25 -9.42
CA ILE A 370 13.86 4.50 -10.47
C ILE A 370 12.43 4.22 -10.04
N ILE A 371 11.51 4.19 -11.00
CA ILE A 371 10.10 3.88 -10.77
C ILE A 371 9.80 2.56 -11.47
N LEU A 372 9.38 1.56 -10.70
CA LEU A 372 8.83 0.33 -11.22
C LEU A 372 7.30 0.43 -11.15
N GLU A 373 6.68 0.67 -12.28
CA GLU A 373 5.22 0.73 -12.43
C GLU A 373 4.69 -0.65 -12.80
N ILE A 374 3.74 -1.15 -12.02
CA ILE A 374 3.05 -2.42 -12.28
C ILE A 374 1.54 -2.17 -12.26
N THR A 375 0.90 -2.49 -13.38
CA THR A 375 -0.55 -2.39 -13.56
C THR A 375 -1.13 -3.71 -14.04
N THR A 376 -2.40 -3.93 -13.78
CA THR A 376 -3.20 -5.03 -14.30
C THR A 376 -3.99 -4.58 -15.53
N ASP A 377 -4.12 -5.43 -16.56
CA ASP A 377 -4.69 -5.00 -17.86
C ASP A 377 -6.16 -4.56 -17.85
N LYS A 378 -6.88 -4.74 -16.72
CA LYS A 378 -8.22 -4.14 -16.54
C LYS A 378 -8.22 -2.61 -16.55
N LYS A 379 -7.06 -1.95 -16.47
CA LYS A 379 -6.95 -0.47 -16.37
C LYS A 379 -6.82 0.25 -17.71
N ARG A 380 -6.45 -0.45 -18.79
CA ARG A 380 -6.32 0.17 -20.13
C ARG A 380 -7.58 0.10 -20.98
N SER A 381 -8.50 -0.82 -20.70
CA SER A 381 -9.77 -0.90 -21.45
C SER A 381 -10.77 0.20 -21.06
N SER A 382 -10.67 0.79 -19.85
CA SER A 382 -11.59 1.86 -19.41
C SER A 382 -11.19 3.26 -19.88
N THR A 383 -10.06 3.42 -20.57
CA THR A 383 -9.64 4.71 -21.18
C THR A 383 -9.85 4.77 -22.70
N SER A 384 -10.36 3.70 -23.32
CA SER A 384 -10.71 3.68 -24.76
C SER A 384 -12.22 3.61 -25.06
N GLU A 385 -13.09 3.64 -24.05
CA GLU A 385 -14.56 3.54 -24.23
C GLU A 385 -15.30 4.89 -24.15
N ASN A 386 -14.60 6.02 -24.33
CA ASN A 386 -15.24 7.32 -24.53
C ASN A 386 -14.85 7.95 -25.87
N SER A 387 -15.10 7.21 -26.94
CA SER A 387 -15.35 7.80 -28.27
C SER A 387 -16.13 6.84 -29.17
N ASP A 388 -17.18 6.16 -28.69
CA ASP A 388 -18.16 5.55 -29.60
C ASP A 388 -19.35 6.50 -29.80
N THR A 389 -19.04 7.70 -30.30
CA THR A 389 -20.03 8.58 -30.90
C THR A 389 -20.66 7.93 -32.14
N SER A 390 -20.17 6.81 -32.66
CA SER A 390 -20.76 6.18 -33.84
C SER A 390 -22.06 5.39 -33.55
N GLN A 391 -22.22 4.84 -32.34
CA GLN A 391 -23.42 4.08 -31.98
C GLN A 391 -24.61 4.98 -31.60
N VAL A 392 -24.36 6.10 -30.93
CA VAL A 392 -25.43 7.04 -30.54
C VAL A 392 -26.10 7.67 -31.77
N TRP A 393 -25.33 8.02 -32.81
CA TRP A 393 -25.89 8.55 -34.06
C TRP A 393 -26.65 7.48 -34.88
N LYS A 394 -26.22 6.21 -34.85
CA LYS A 394 -26.95 5.11 -35.52
C LYS A 394 -28.29 4.81 -34.85
N ILE A 395 -28.35 4.87 -33.50
CA ILE A 395 -29.59 4.66 -32.76
C ILE A 395 -30.54 5.85 -32.97
N LEU A 396 -30.04 7.09 -32.94
CA LEU A 396 -30.88 8.26 -33.24
C LEU A 396 -31.42 8.24 -34.68
N SER A 397 -30.62 7.85 -35.68
CA SER A 397 -31.10 7.82 -37.08
C SER A 397 -32.20 6.78 -37.29
N LEU A 398 -32.09 5.60 -36.66
CA LEU A 398 -33.10 4.54 -36.74
C LEU A 398 -34.42 4.92 -36.06
N VAL A 399 -34.35 5.61 -34.92
CA VAL A 399 -35.55 6.08 -34.21
C VAL A 399 -36.24 7.21 -35.00
N THR A 400 -35.49 8.14 -35.59
CA THR A 400 -36.09 9.18 -36.45
C THR A 400 -36.73 8.59 -37.70
N PHE A 401 -36.10 7.60 -38.35
CA PHE A 401 -36.64 6.98 -39.57
C PHE A 401 -37.92 6.19 -39.28
N GLY A 402 -37.95 5.45 -38.17
CA GLY A 402 -39.14 4.72 -37.70
C GLY A 402 -40.30 5.64 -37.37
N LEU A 403 -40.05 6.79 -36.72
CA LEU A 403 -41.09 7.77 -36.39
C LEU A 403 -41.67 8.45 -37.64
N THR A 404 -40.85 8.77 -38.66
CA THR A 404 -41.36 9.31 -39.94
C THR A 404 -42.24 8.32 -40.70
N ILE A 405 -41.92 7.02 -40.69
CA ILE A 405 -42.73 6.00 -41.36
C ILE A 405 -44.07 5.82 -40.66
N ILE A 406 -44.09 5.83 -39.31
CA ILE A 406 -45.32 5.74 -38.52
C ILE A 406 -46.20 6.98 -38.73
N PHE A 407 -45.62 8.18 -38.75
CA PHE A 407 -46.38 9.40 -39.05
C PHE A 407 -46.91 9.44 -40.48
N ALA A 408 -46.16 8.97 -41.47
CA ALA A 408 -46.64 8.89 -42.85
C ALA A 408 -47.80 7.87 -43.00
N LEU A 409 -47.72 6.72 -42.34
CA LEU A 409 -48.79 5.71 -42.35
C LEU A 409 -50.06 6.19 -41.63
N LEU A 410 -49.92 6.91 -40.51
CA LEU A 410 -51.06 7.51 -39.80
C LEU A 410 -51.70 8.66 -40.58
N PHE A 411 -50.92 9.42 -41.35
CA PHE A 411 -51.44 10.51 -42.20
C PHE A 411 -52.26 9.97 -43.39
N PHE A 412 -51.88 8.83 -43.97
CA PHE A 412 -52.65 8.19 -45.05
C PHE A 412 -53.93 7.49 -44.57
N LEU A 413 -54.02 7.13 -43.29
CA LEU A 413 -55.22 6.51 -42.70
C LEU A 413 -56.28 7.54 -42.23
N TYR A 414 -55.95 8.83 -42.19
CA TYR A 414 -56.83 9.90 -41.68
C TYR A 414 -57.18 10.98 -42.70
N LEU A 415 -56.90 10.78 -44.00
CA LEU A 415 -57.41 11.65 -45.05
C LEU A 415 -58.89 11.32 -45.32
N PRO A 416 -59.83 12.25 -45.13
CA PRO A 416 -61.20 12.08 -45.62
C PRO A 416 -61.17 12.13 -47.16
N GLY A 417 -61.88 11.18 -47.79
CA GLY A 417 -62.15 11.19 -49.23
C GLY A 417 -63.13 12.28 -49.63
#